data_AF-A0A3S0ESS4-F1
#
_entry.id   AF-A0A3S0ESS4-F1
#
_cell.length_a   1.000
_cell.length_b   1.000
_cell.length_c   1.000
_cell.angle_alpha   90.00
_cell.angle_beta   90.00
_cell.angle_gamma   90.00
#
_symmetry.space_group_name_H-M   'P 1'
#
loop_
_entity.id
_entity.type
_entity.pdbx_description
1 polymer ?
#
loop_
_entity_poly.entity_id
_entity_poly.type
_entity_poly.pdbx_seq_one_letter_code
_entity_poly.pdbx_strand_id
1 'polypeptide(L)'
;MPLYFNPDDDNLPFSSDVRQGLKQIEINTRGIAVTPRIALSQIRQHLFPLLPREYDAVIDKLSTPTWENILFVYVELAFRSEEGTDKRLVEVAQAVNLIYKHSTRLPRSLAFGDFVEVTYFLQMHDHRQTPVGHLCNPDEIGNCAIFRFCKYCWRLAVPSKRLCLVHQPPTEGLRSAAEQGNAPQKQDALYKEAARQKTRFDETIQSLLTEEVLEFHNSSFQADVLFPQTGIRPWLLKRRPVLCRNLEKLPDLNSDETLVNYLLDFLHSSVGMPVQVKDAYDHANSTIRNHPQLIWPMLLRAEAWYMTREHFASNWGGKRERSGRK
;
A
#
# COMPACT_ATOMS: atom_id res chain seq x y z
N MET A 1 -1.79 -23.75 -10.77
CA MET A 1 -2.87 -23.15 -9.97
C MET A 1 -3.90 -22.54 -10.92
N PRO A 2 -5.20 -22.37 -10.56
CA PRO A 2 -6.18 -21.80 -11.48
C PRO A 2 -5.83 -20.33 -11.82
N LEU A 3 -6.25 -19.85 -13.00
CA LEU A 3 -6.03 -18.46 -13.43
C LEU A 3 -6.95 -17.52 -12.65
N TYR A 4 -6.36 -16.62 -11.86
CA TYR A 4 -7.09 -15.66 -11.02
C TYR A 4 -7.19 -14.30 -11.71
N PHE A 5 -7.89 -14.21 -12.84
CA PHE A 5 -8.27 -12.93 -13.43
C PHE A 5 -9.65 -13.06 -14.06
N ASN A 6 -10.44 -11.99 -14.01
CA ASN A 6 -11.72 -11.93 -14.69
C ASN A 6 -11.52 -11.40 -16.12
N PRO A 7 -11.60 -12.23 -17.17
CA PRO A 7 -11.48 -11.76 -18.55
C PRO A 7 -12.63 -10.82 -18.98
N ASP A 8 -13.72 -10.77 -18.21
CA ASP A 8 -14.83 -9.83 -18.37
C ASP A 8 -14.65 -8.51 -17.61
N ASP A 9 -13.47 -8.25 -17.03
CA ASP A 9 -13.18 -6.93 -16.47
C ASP A 9 -13.06 -5.89 -17.60
N ASP A 10 -14.03 -4.97 -17.67
CA ASP A 10 -14.09 -3.90 -18.66
C ASP A 10 -12.84 -3.01 -18.65
N ASN A 11 -12.10 -2.97 -17.52
CA ASN A 11 -10.89 -2.19 -17.37
C ASN A 11 -9.63 -2.80 -18.02
N LEU A 12 -9.69 -4.05 -18.51
CA LEU A 12 -8.56 -4.65 -19.21
C LEU A 12 -8.43 -4.05 -20.62
N PRO A 13 -7.28 -3.46 -21.01
CA PRO A 13 -7.11 -2.76 -22.28
C PRO A 13 -6.90 -3.73 -23.47
N PHE A 14 -7.63 -4.84 -23.52
CA PHE A 14 -7.53 -5.86 -24.56
C PHE A 14 -8.66 -5.73 -25.59
N SER A 15 -8.32 -5.95 -26.86
CA SER A 15 -9.28 -6.15 -27.95
C SER A 15 -10.19 -7.37 -27.71
N SER A 16 -11.32 -7.43 -28.42
CA SER A 16 -12.29 -8.53 -28.34
C SER A 16 -11.64 -9.90 -28.52
N ASP A 17 -10.71 -10.02 -29.46
CA ASP A 17 -10.10 -11.30 -29.84
C ASP A 17 -9.15 -11.80 -28.74
N VAL A 18 -8.37 -10.89 -28.15
CA VAL A 18 -7.45 -11.22 -27.05
C VAL A 18 -8.25 -11.55 -25.78
N ARG A 19 -9.34 -10.82 -25.50
CA ARG A 19 -10.26 -11.16 -24.40
C ARG A 19 -10.88 -12.55 -24.60
N GLN A 20 -11.33 -12.88 -25.81
CA GLN A 20 -11.88 -14.19 -26.12
C GLN A 20 -10.84 -15.30 -25.93
N GLY A 21 -9.60 -15.07 -26.38
CA GLY A 21 -8.49 -15.99 -26.13
C GLY A 21 -8.27 -16.22 -24.64
N LEU A 22 -8.21 -15.16 -23.85
CA LEU A 22 -8.06 -15.23 -22.39
C LEU A 22 -9.22 -15.95 -21.68
N LYS A 23 -10.47 -15.74 -22.11
CA LYS A 23 -11.65 -16.48 -21.62
C LYS A 23 -11.51 -17.97 -21.84
N GLN A 24 -11.08 -18.37 -23.04
CA GLN A 24 -10.95 -19.79 -23.37
C GLN A 24 -9.85 -20.45 -22.52
N ILE A 25 -8.76 -19.73 -22.26
CA ILE A 25 -7.70 -20.19 -21.35
C ILE A 25 -8.22 -20.33 -19.92
N GLU A 26 -9.00 -19.38 -19.39
CA GLU A 26 -9.61 -19.48 -18.05
C GLU A 26 -10.51 -20.71 -17.94
N ILE A 27 -11.43 -20.89 -18.89
CA ILE A 27 -12.35 -22.05 -18.94
C ILE A 27 -11.57 -23.36 -18.95
N ASN A 28 -10.53 -23.45 -19.80
CA ASN A 28 -9.75 -24.68 -19.97
C ASN A 28 -8.85 -25.00 -18.76
N THR A 29 -8.56 -24.02 -17.91
CA THR A 29 -7.67 -24.18 -16.75
C THR A 29 -8.41 -24.13 -15.42
N ARG A 30 -9.73 -23.92 -15.44
CA ARG A 30 -10.59 -23.88 -14.26
C ARG A 30 -10.51 -25.19 -13.48
N GLY A 31 -10.16 -25.09 -12.20
CA GLY A 31 -10.05 -26.25 -11.30
C GLY A 31 -8.80 -27.11 -11.48
N ILE A 32 -7.85 -26.71 -12.35
CA ILE A 32 -6.63 -27.49 -12.61
C ILE A 32 -5.39 -26.68 -12.20
N ALA A 33 -4.37 -27.37 -11.70
CA ALA A 33 -3.08 -26.74 -11.46
C ALA A 33 -2.37 -26.42 -12.80
N VAL A 34 -2.42 -25.16 -13.25
CA VAL A 34 -1.59 -24.66 -14.35
C VAL A 34 -0.09 -24.82 -14.06
N THR A 35 0.58 -25.65 -14.87
CA THR A 35 2.04 -25.82 -14.95
C THR A 35 2.59 -25.03 -16.16
N PRO A 36 3.91 -24.82 -16.30
CA PRO A 36 4.46 -24.14 -17.48
C PRO A 36 4.04 -24.78 -18.80
N ARG A 37 3.94 -26.12 -18.83
CA ARG A 37 3.51 -26.88 -20.01
C ARG A 37 2.06 -26.58 -20.38
N ILE A 38 1.17 -26.51 -19.39
CA ILE A 38 -0.24 -26.18 -19.59
C ILE A 38 -0.35 -24.71 -20.05
N ALA A 39 0.32 -23.77 -19.37
CA ALA A 39 0.31 -22.36 -19.74
C ALA A 39 0.80 -22.14 -21.18
N LEU A 40 1.96 -22.69 -21.55
CA LEU A 40 2.51 -22.55 -22.90
C LEU A 40 1.59 -23.15 -23.96
N SER A 41 0.99 -24.32 -23.69
CA SER A 41 0.03 -24.94 -24.61
C SER A 41 -1.20 -24.05 -24.83
N GLN A 42 -1.73 -23.45 -23.77
CA GLN A 42 -2.89 -22.58 -23.86
C GLN A 42 -2.56 -21.25 -24.57
N ILE A 43 -1.40 -20.66 -24.31
CA ILE A 43 -0.90 -19.46 -25.01
C ILE A 43 -0.77 -19.74 -26.52
N ARG A 44 -0.15 -20.88 -26.89
CA ARG A 44 0.00 -21.30 -28.29
C ARG A 44 -1.33 -21.50 -29.00
N GLN A 45 -2.32 -22.01 -28.29
CA GLN A 45 -3.61 -22.34 -28.88
C GLN A 45 -4.52 -21.12 -29.05
N HIS A 46 -4.49 -20.16 -28.12
CA HIS A 46 -5.51 -19.11 -28.04
C HIS A 46 -4.98 -17.69 -28.20
N LEU A 47 -3.68 -17.43 -28.04
CA LEU A 47 -3.09 -16.09 -28.15
C LEU A 47 -2.16 -15.94 -29.34
N PHE A 48 -1.28 -16.91 -29.59
CA PHE A 48 -0.34 -16.83 -30.72
C PHE A 48 -1.00 -16.82 -32.12
N PRO A 49 -2.14 -17.48 -32.37
CA PRO A 49 -2.82 -17.38 -33.67
C PRO A 49 -3.32 -15.95 -33.98
N LEU A 50 -3.33 -15.05 -32.99
CA LEU A 50 -3.69 -13.64 -33.18
C LEU A 50 -2.52 -12.79 -33.70
N LEU A 51 -1.31 -13.35 -33.74
CA LEU A 51 -0.11 -12.67 -34.20
C LEU A 51 0.17 -12.96 -35.69
N PRO A 52 0.79 -12.01 -36.42
CA PRO A 52 1.33 -12.27 -37.75
C PRO A 52 2.36 -13.42 -37.76
N ARG A 53 2.42 -14.18 -38.86
CA ARG A 53 3.35 -15.32 -39.05
C ARG A 53 4.83 -14.95 -38.97
N GLU A 54 5.14 -13.66 -39.12
CA GLU A 54 6.48 -13.10 -38.99
C GLU A 54 7.10 -13.36 -37.59
N TYR A 55 6.24 -13.63 -36.59
CA TYR A 55 6.64 -13.93 -35.22
C TYR A 55 6.69 -15.43 -34.89
N ASP A 56 6.43 -16.32 -35.86
CA ASP A 56 6.48 -17.78 -35.67
C ASP A 56 7.87 -18.23 -35.18
N ALA A 57 8.95 -17.59 -35.62
CA ALA A 57 10.30 -17.88 -35.16
C ALA A 57 10.53 -17.61 -33.66
N VAL A 58 9.78 -16.68 -33.06
CA VAL A 58 9.79 -16.43 -31.60
C VAL A 58 9.02 -17.53 -30.89
N ILE A 59 7.92 -17.99 -31.48
CA ILE A 59 7.03 -19.03 -30.96
C ILE A 59 7.72 -20.41 -30.96
N ASP A 60 8.52 -20.68 -32.01
CA ASP A 60 9.20 -21.96 -32.24
C ASP A 60 10.44 -22.14 -31.37
N LYS A 61 11.13 -21.05 -31.00
CA LYS A 61 12.28 -21.08 -30.07
C LYS A 61 11.89 -21.52 -28.64
N LEU A 62 10.60 -21.61 -28.34
CA LEU A 62 10.05 -21.97 -27.03
C LEU A 62 9.74 -23.46 -26.92
N SER A 63 10.63 -24.33 -27.37
CA SER A 63 10.41 -25.78 -27.33
C SER A 63 10.36 -26.33 -25.89
N THR A 64 11.04 -25.66 -24.93
CA THR A 64 11.10 -26.09 -23.53
C THR A 64 10.08 -25.34 -22.66
N PRO A 65 9.11 -26.04 -22.05
CA PRO A 65 8.09 -25.41 -21.20
C PRO A 65 8.66 -25.09 -19.80
N THR A 66 9.28 -23.92 -19.65
CA THR A 66 9.69 -23.33 -18.37
C THR A 66 9.02 -21.97 -18.16
N TRP A 67 8.90 -21.54 -16.90
CA TRP A 67 8.35 -20.22 -16.58
C TRP A 67 9.23 -19.07 -17.06
N GLU A 68 10.55 -19.24 -17.00
CA GLU A 68 11.53 -18.28 -17.54
C GLU A 68 11.34 -18.08 -19.03
N ASN A 69 11.10 -19.15 -19.79
CA ASN A 69 10.82 -19.05 -21.22
C ASN A 69 9.52 -18.32 -21.50
N ILE A 70 8.45 -18.56 -20.72
CA ILE A 70 7.18 -17.84 -20.85
C ILE A 70 7.38 -16.34 -20.55
N LEU A 71 8.18 -15.99 -19.55
CA LEU A 71 8.53 -14.59 -19.27
C LEU A 71 9.33 -13.97 -20.43
N PHE A 72 10.27 -14.72 -21.00
CA PHE A 72 11.05 -14.29 -22.16
C PHE A 72 10.16 -14.00 -23.38
N VAL A 73 9.09 -14.77 -23.61
CA VAL A 73 8.09 -14.48 -24.65
C VAL A 73 7.52 -13.09 -24.50
N TYR A 74 7.08 -12.76 -23.29
CA TYR A 74 6.52 -11.44 -23.01
C TYR A 74 7.53 -10.34 -23.35
N VAL A 75 8.79 -10.49 -22.91
CA VAL A 75 9.86 -9.51 -23.16
C VAL A 75 10.15 -9.37 -24.65
N GLU A 76 10.26 -10.47 -25.38
CA GLU A 76 10.57 -10.47 -26.81
C GLU A 76 9.44 -9.86 -27.65
N LEU A 77 8.18 -10.20 -27.36
CA LEU A 77 7.01 -9.62 -28.04
C LEU A 77 6.88 -8.12 -27.73
N ALA A 78 7.14 -7.71 -26.49
CA ALA A 78 7.14 -6.30 -26.10
C ALA A 78 8.27 -5.52 -26.79
N PHE A 79 9.48 -6.08 -26.86
CA PHE A 79 10.61 -5.44 -27.52
C PHE A 79 10.38 -5.28 -29.03
N ARG A 80 9.81 -6.30 -29.68
CA ARG A 80 9.48 -6.28 -31.11
C ARG A 80 8.28 -5.40 -31.48
N SER A 81 7.53 -4.91 -30.49
CA SER A 81 6.43 -3.99 -30.74
C SER A 81 6.88 -2.57 -31.12
N GLU A 82 8.19 -2.33 -31.29
CA GLU A 82 8.81 -1.04 -31.64
C GLU A 82 8.20 0.11 -30.83
N GLU A 83 8.44 0.12 -29.52
CA GLU A 83 7.90 1.11 -28.57
C GLU A 83 6.36 1.17 -28.52
N GLY A 84 5.69 0.07 -28.87
CA GLY A 84 4.23 -0.08 -28.76
C GLY A 84 3.44 0.42 -29.97
N THR A 85 4.09 0.55 -31.13
CA THR A 85 3.44 0.87 -32.40
C THR A 85 2.55 -0.28 -32.89
N ASP A 86 2.97 -1.53 -32.68
CA ASP A 86 2.13 -2.72 -32.91
C ASP A 86 1.28 -3.02 -31.66
N LYS A 87 0.07 -2.47 -31.65
CA LYS A 87 -0.91 -2.66 -30.57
C LYS A 87 -1.24 -4.13 -30.33
N ARG A 88 -1.28 -4.97 -31.37
CA ARG A 88 -1.65 -6.38 -31.21
C ARG A 88 -0.55 -7.16 -30.52
N LEU A 89 0.71 -6.89 -30.87
CA LEU A 89 1.86 -7.45 -30.16
C LEU A 89 1.88 -7.05 -28.69
N VAL A 90 1.61 -5.77 -28.38
CA VAL A 90 1.55 -5.28 -26.99
C VAL A 90 0.46 -6.00 -26.21
N GLU A 91 -0.75 -6.12 -26.77
CA GLU A 91 -1.87 -6.80 -26.10
C GLU A 91 -1.56 -8.28 -25.83
N VAL A 92 -1.01 -9.00 -26.81
CA VAL A 92 -0.64 -10.41 -26.63
C VAL A 92 0.52 -10.57 -25.64
N ALA A 93 1.52 -9.67 -25.68
CA ALA A 93 2.60 -9.66 -24.70
C ALA A 93 2.07 -9.45 -23.28
N GLN A 94 1.17 -8.49 -23.10
CA GLN A 94 0.51 -8.22 -21.82
C GLN A 94 -0.35 -9.40 -21.36
N ALA A 95 -1.09 -10.05 -22.26
CA ALA A 95 -1.85 -11.26 -21.97
C ALA A 95 -0.96 -12.43 -21.50
N VAL A 96 0.19 -12.64 -22.15
CA VAL A 96 1.19 -13.64 -21.74
C VAL A 96 1.78 -13.31 -20.37
N ASN A 97 2.11 -12.03 -20.11
CA ASN A 97 2.58 -11.57 -18.79
C ASN A 97 1.53 -11.80 -17.71
N LEU A 98 0.25 -11.58 -18.03
CA LEU A 98 -0.86 -11.82 -17.12
C LEU A 98 -0.96 -13.31 -16.77
N ILE A 99 -0.92 -14.21 -17.78
CA ILE A 99 -0.90 -15.66 -17.54
C ILE A 99 0.32 -16.05 -16.69
N TYR A 100 1.51 -15.53 -16.99
CA TYR A 100 2.72 -15.77 -16.20
C TYR A 100 2.54 -15.33 -14.75
N LYS A 101 2.14 -14.07 -14.51
CA LYS A 101 1.96 -13.48 -13.17
C LYS A 101 0.94 -14.25 -12.34
N HIS A 102 -0.18 -14.65 -12.95
CA HIS A 102 -1.28 -15.32 -12.25
C HIS A 102 -1.13 -16.85 -12.19
N SER A 103 -0.11 -17.44 -12.84
CA SER A 103 0.17 -18.89 -12.79
C SER A 103 1.45 -19.28 -12.04
N THR A 104 2.48 -18.43 -12.03
CA THR A 104 3.76 -18.67 -11.33
C THR A 104 3.78 -18.26 -9.88
N ARG A 105 2.87 -17.36 -9.53
CA ARG A 105 2.75 -16.79 -8.20
C ARG A 105 1.31 -17.10 -7.78
N LEU A 106 1.10 -17.43 -6.49
CA LEU A 106 -0.21 -17.09 -5.90
C LEU A 106 -0.47 -15.63 -6.28
N PRO A 107 -1.73 -15.20 -6.45
CA PRO A 107 -2.06 -13.80 -6.27
C PRO A 107 -1.66 -13.47 -4.83
N ARG A 108 -0.38 -13.17 -4.62
CA ARG A 108 0.06 -12.38 -3.50
C ARG A 108 -0.58 -11.06 -3.88
N SER A 109 -1.68 -10.75 -3.19
CA SER A 109 -2.05 -9.40 -2.84
C SER A 109 -0.83 -8.50 -3.05
N LEU A 110 -0.93 -7.57 -4.00
CA LEU A 110 -0.09 -6.39 -4.14
C LEU A 110 1.06 -6.36 -3.11
N ALA A 111 2.29 -6.55 -3.57
CA ALA A 111 3.45 -6.35 -2.69
C ALA A 111 3.53 -4.85 -2.38
N PHE A 112 2.84 -4.39 -1.33
CA PHE A 112 2.94 -3.02 -0.84
C PHE A 112 4.23 -2.91 -0.03
N GLY A 113 5.31 -2.63 -0.75
CA GLY A 113 6.68 -2.84 -0.32
C GLY A 113 7.20 -2.02 0.86
N ASP A 114 6.41 -1.17 1.53
CA ASP A 114 6.95 -0.31 2.59
C ASP A 114 6.25 -0.45 3.96
N PHE A 115 4.98 -0.88 4.03
CA PHE A 115 4.20 -0.89 5.28
C PHE A 115 3.23 -2.08 5.35
N VAL A 116 3.43 -2.94 6.35
CA VAL A 116 2.64 -4.18 6.55
C VAL A 116 1.16 -3.89 6.80
N GLU A 117 0.87 -2.81 7.52
CA GLU A 117 -0.48 -2.35 7.82
C GLU A 117 -1.27 -1.96 6.57
N VAL A 118 -0.63 -1.43 5.54
CA VAL A 118 -1.27 -1.08 4.26
C VAL A 118 -1.66 -2.35 3.52
N THR A 119 -0.81 -3.38 3.57
CA THR A 119 -1.10 -4.68 2.97
C THR A 119 -2.34 -5.32 3.57
N TYR A 120 -2.39 -5.41 4.90
CA TYR A 120 -3.54 -6.00 5.58
C TYR A 120 -4.80 -5.14 5.41
N PHE A 121 -4.69 -3.81 5.45
CA PHE A 121 -5.80 -2.90 5.16
C PHE A 121 -6.46 -3.23 3.80
N LEU A 122 -5.65 -3.39 2.76
CA LEU A 122 -6.15 -3.65 1.41
C LEU A 122 -6.72 -5.07 1.29
N GLN A 123 -6.07 -6.07 1.88
CA GLN A 123 -6.60 -7.42 1.96
C GLN A 123 -7.96 -7.49 2.68
N MET A 124 -8.13 -6.78 3.81
CA MET A 124 -9.39 -6.76 4.55
C MET A 124 -10.52 -6.11 3.74
N HIS A 125 -10.22 -5.06 2.99
CA HIS A 125 -11.17 -4.44 2.07
C HIS A 125 -11.54 -5.34 0.89
N ASP A 126 -10.57 -6.08 0.33
CA ASP A 126 -10.82 -7.05 -0.72
C ASP A 126 -11.75 -8.18 -0.24
N HIS A 127 -11.54 -8.69 0.98
CA HIS A 127 -12.41 -9.71 1.58
C HIS A 127 -13.85 -9.19 1.80
N ARG A 128 -14.01 -7.90 2.10
CA ARG A 128 -15.33 -7.25 2.24
C ARG A 128 -15.96 -6.83 0.90
N GLN A 129 -15.34 -7.16 -0.24
CA GLN A 129 -15.81 -6.74 -1.56
C GLN A 129 -15.99 -5.21 -1.68
N THR A 130 -15.19 -4.45 -0.92
CA THR A 130 -15.15 -2.98 -0.97
C THR A 130 -13.74 -2.54 -1.33
N PRO A 131 -13.24 -2.90 -2.53
CA PRO A 131 -11.85 -2.67 -2.89
C PRO A 131 -11.55 -1.18 -2.94
N VAL A 132 -10.65 -0.72 -2.07
CA VAL A 132 -10.23 0.70 -2.01
C VAL A 132 -8.88 0.94 -2.68
N GLY A 133 -8.23 -0.10 -3.19
CA GLY A 133 -6.91 -0.01 -3.82
C GLY A 133 -6.88 0.88 -5.08
N HIS A 134 -8.01 1.02 -5.79
CA HIS A 134 -8.09 1.90 -6.96
C HIS A 134 -8.09 3.39 -6.59
N LEU A 135 -8.49 3.74 -5.36
CA LEU A 135 -8.54 5.13 -4.85
C LEU A 135 -7.16 5.69 -4.54
N CYS A 136 -6.15 4.84 -4.55
CA CYS A 136 -4.79 5.15 -4.17
C CYS A 136 -3.96 5.85 -5.25
N ASN A 137 -4.41 5.84 -6.51
CA ASN A 137 -3.70 6.34 -7.70
C ASN A 137 -2.18 6.05 -7.62
N PRO A 138 -1.77 4.78 -7.79
CA PRO A 138 -0.38 4.38 -7.62
C PRO A 138 0.55 5.18 -8.55
N ASP A 139 1.74 5.53 -8.06
CA ASP A 139 2.81 6.10 -8.88
C ASP A 139 3.30 5.10 -9.93
N GLU A 140 4.21 5.53 -10.82
CA GLU A 140 4.78 4.70 -11.90
C GLU A 140 5.45 3.41 -11.39
N ILE A 141 5.77 3.34 -10.09
CA ILE A 141 6.44 2.22 -9.41
C ILE A 141 5.42 1.37 -8.62
N GLY A 142 4.15 1.77 -8.60
CA GLY A 142 3.07 1.08 -7.90
C GLY A 142 2.83 1.55 -6.47
N ASN A 143 3.47 2.63 -6.01
CA ASN A 143 3.30 3.12 -4.64
C ASN A 143 2.11 4.05 -4.54
N CYS A 144 1.27 3.80 -3.54
CA CYS A 144 0.15 4.69 -3.22
C CYS A 144 0.66 5.93 -2.48
N ALA A 145 0.52 7.12 -3.09
CA ALA A 145 1.06 8.36 -2.55
C ALA A 145 0.53 8.70 -1.15
N ILE A 146 -0.74 8.39 -0.88
CA ILE A 146 -1.39 8.62 0.43
C ILE A 146 -0.88 7.68 1.53
N PHE A 147 -0.19 6.59 1.17
CA PHE A 147 0.36 5.61 2.11
C PHE A 147 1.88 5.67 2.23
N ARG A 148 2.51 6.74 1.72
CA ARG A 148 3.95 6.93 1.85
C ARG A 148 4.32 7.56 3.19
N PHE A 149 4.22 6.76 4.25
CA PHE A 149 4.49 7.23 5.61
C PHE A 149 5.99 7.43 5.89
N CYS A 150 6.27 8.23 6.91
CA CYS A 150 7.59 8.36 7.49
C CYS A 150 7.99 7.07 8.21
N LYS A 151 9.25 6.66 8.07
CA LYS A 151 9.82 5.50 8.78
C LYS A 151 9.62 5.52 10.31
N TYR A 152 9.44 6.68 10.92
CA TYR A 152 9.37 6.84 12.38
C TYR A 152 8.03 7.37 12.91
N CYS A 153 7.03 7.65 12.07
CA CYS A 153 5.70 8.06 12.53
C CYS A 153 4.61 7.86 11.46
N TRP A 154 3.40 8.38 11.71
CA TRP A 154 2.25 8.32 10.80
C TRP A 154 2.24 9.40 9.71
N ARG A 155 3.08 10.44 9.81
CA ARG A 155 3.09 11.56 8.84
C ARG A 155 3.62 11.11 7.48
N LEU A 156 3.16 11.73 6.39
CA LEU A 156 3.73 11.47 5.07
C LEU A 156 5.21 11.85 4.99
N ALA A 157 5.97 10.98 4.34
CA ALA A 157 7.36 11.23 3.99
C ALA A 157 7.45 12.26 2.86
N VAL A 158 8.52 13.07 2.87
CA VAL A 158 8.78 14.06 1.83
C VAL A 158 9.05 13.36 0.49
N PRO A 159 8.62 13.93 -0.66
CA PRO A 159 8.97 13.40 -1.98
C PRO A 159 10.44 13.02 -2.09
N SER A 160 10.73 11.84 -2.66
CA SER A 160 12.06 11.24 -2.79
C SER A 160 12.77 10.79 -1.50
N LYS A 161 12.17 10.98 -0.31
CA LYS A 161 12.74 10.60 0.99
C LYS A 161 11.83 9.63 1.75
N ARG A 162 12.39 8.89 2.71
CA ARG A 162 11.65 7.99 3.63
C ARG A 162 11.20 8.67 4.94
N LEU A 163 11.46 9.97 5.09
CA LEU A 163 11.28 10.71 6.34
C LEU A 163 10.37 11.93 6.12
N CYS A 164 9.49 12.22 7.08
CA CYS A 164 8.70 13.45 7.11
C CYS A 164 9.58 14.64 7.52
N LEU A 165 9.09 15.87 7.31
CA LEU A 165 9.78 17.10 7.66
C LEU A 165 10.27 17.14 9.12
N VAL A 166 9.49 16.61 10.06
CA VAL A 166 9.82 16.61 11.50
C VAL A 166 10.97 15.65 11.83
N HIS A 167 11.12 14.57 11.07
CA HIS A 167 12.15 13.56 11.29
C HIS A 167 13.28 13.64 10.26
N GLN A 168 13.42 14.74 9.51
CA GLN A 168 14.60 14.91 8.68
C GLN A 168 15.81 15.26 9.55
N PRO A 169 16.99 14.69 9.26
CA PRO A 169 18.22 15.18 9.86
C PRO A 169 18.41 16.65 9.45
N PRO A 170 19.04 17.48 10.30
CA PRO A 170 19.29 18.87 10.00
C PRO A 170 20.25 18.95 8.81
N THR A 171 19.70 19.05 7.60
CA THR A 171 20.43 19.23 6.35
C THR A 171 19.85 20.44 5.64
N GLU A 172 20.74 21.28 5.12
CA GLU A 172 20.46 22.56 4.48
C GLU A 172 19.63 22.34 3.21
N GLY A 173 18.34 22.70 3.21
CA GLY A 173 17.57 22.72 1.96
C GLY A 173 16.04 22.74 2.12
N LEU A 174 15.49 22.25 3.23
CA LEU A 174 14.04 22.27 3.48
C LEU A 174 13.72 23.00 4.78
N ARG A 175 14.18 24.25 4.90
CA ARG A 175 13.80 25.12 6.02
C ARG A 175 12.49 25.82 5.66
N SER A 176 11.46 25.70 6.50
CA SER A 176 10.38 26.69 6.51
C SER A 176 10.92 27.98 7.14
N ALA A 177 10.45 29.14 6.65
CA ALA A 177 10.88 30.45 7.13
C ALA A 177 10.51 30.74 8.61
N ALA A 178 9.77 29.84 9.28
CA ALA A 178 9.21 30.05 10.61
C ALA A 178 10.13 29.64 11.78
N GLU A 179 11.26 28.98 11.55
CA GLU A 179 12.08 28.38 12.63
C GLU A 179 13.55 28.83 12.63
N GLN A 180 13.83 30.12 12.44
CA GLN A 180 15.21 30.65 12.44
C GLN A 180 15.87 30.79 13.84
N GLY A 181 15.23 30.38 14.93
CA GLY A 181 15.71 30.69 16.28
C GLY A 181 16.56 29.63 17.01
N ASN A 182 16.29 28.33 16.86
CA ASN A 182 16.94 27.24 17.63
C ASN A 182 16.76 25.83 16.99
N ALA A 183 16.42 25.79 15.69
CA ALA A 183 15.87 24.59 15.03
C ALA A 183 16.79 23.35 14.88
N PRO A 184 18.11 23.46 14.60
CA PRO A 184 18.88 22.28 14.20
C PRO A 184 19.12 21.30 15.35
N GLN A 185 19.31 21.80 16.58
CA GLN A 185 19.51 20.95 17.77
C GLN A 185 18.22 20.23 18.19
N LYS A 186 17.07 20.90 18.07
CA LYS A 186 15.75 20.31 18.34
C LYS A 186 15.41 19.22 17.32
N GLN A 187 15.70 19.43 16.04
CA GLN A 187 15.47 18.44 14.98
C GLN A 187 16.39 17.21 15.11
N ASP A 188 17.67 17.39 15.42
CA ASP A 188 18.58 16.26 15.67
C ASP A 188 18.16 15.44 16.90
N ALA A 189 17.71 16.11 17.97
CA ALA A 189 17.14 15.44 19.14
C ALA A 189 15.89 14.62 18.79
N LEU A 190 14.96 15.20 18.02
CA LEU A 190 13.75 14.51 17.55
C LEU A 190 14.08 13.32 16.64
N TYR A 191 15.04 13.47 15.72
CA TYR A 191 15.51 12.39 14.85
C TYR A 191 16.11 11.23 15.67
N LYS A 192 17.00 11.54 16.64
CA LYS A 192 17.63 10.54 17.51
C LYS A 192 16.64 9.86 18.43
N GLU A 193 15.69 10.62 19.00
CA GLU A 193 14.60 10.07 19.80
C GLU A 193 13.76 9.08 18.98
N ALA A 194 13.33 9.50 17.79
CA ALA A 194 12.55 8.68 16.87
C ALA A 194 13.30 7.41 16.43
N ALA A 195 14.60 7.52 16.14
CA ALA A 195 15.44 6.37 15.81
C ALA A 195 15.53 5.36 16.97
N ARG A 196 15.63 5.82 18.22
CA ARG A 196 15.64 4.94 19.42
C ARG A 196 14.30 4.25 19.65
N GLN A 197 13.20 4.93 19.32
CA GLN A 197 11.85 4.40 19.49
C GLN A 197 11.43 3.43 18.38
N LYS A 198 12.17 3.37 17.26
CA LYS A 198 11.76 2.63 16.05
C LYS A 198 11.38 1.18 16.31
N THR A 199 12.24 0.41 16.97
CA THR A 199 11.98 -1.03 17.18
C THR A 199 10.68 -1.24 17.94
N ARG A 200 10.48 -0.46 19.02
CA ARG A 200 9.26 -0.52 19.82
C ARG A 200 8.03 -0.05 19.05
N PHE A 201 8.19 0.97 18.22
CA PHE A 201 7.12 1.46 17.35
C PHE A 201 6.68 0.39 16.35
N ASP A 202 7.63 -0.27 15.68
CA ASP A 202 7.33 -1.36 14.73
C ASP A 202 6.68 -2.56 15.45
N GLU A 203 7.17 -2.94 16.64
CA GLU A 203 6.55 -3.98 17.49
C GLU A 203 5.12 -3.62 17.89
N THR A 204 4.86 -2.36 18.23
CA THR A 204 3.53 -1.89 18.64
C THR A 204 2.57 -1.91 17.45
N ILE A 205 3.00 -1.48 16.26
CA ILE A 205 2.22 -1.62 15.03
C ILE A 205 1.88 -3.10 14.80
N GLN A 206 2.87 -3.98 14.86
CA GLN A 206 2.66 -5.41 14.61
C GLN A 206 1.70 -6.03 15.63
N SER A 207 1.79 -5.65 16.91
CA SER A 207 0.88 -6.12 17.96
C SER A 207 -0.56 -5.69 17.69
N LEU A 208 -0.79 -4.40 17.47
CA LEU A 208 -2.14 -3.88 17.17
C LEU A 208 -2.72 -4.52 15.91
N LEU A 209 -1.91 -4.61 14.86
CA LEU A 209 -2.31 -5.20 13.59
C LEU A 209 -2.65 -6.68 13.72
N THR A 210 -1.85 -7.44 14.49
CA THR A 210 -2.10 -8.87 14.70
C THR A 210 -3.42 -9.09 15.44
N GLU A 211 -3.69 -8.30 16.49
CA GLU A 211 -4.96 -8.36 17.23
C GLU A 211 -6.16 -8.07 16.31
N GLU A 212 -6.07 -6.98 15.54
CA GLU A 212 -7.11 -6.55 14.62
C GLU A 212 -7.36 -7.55 13.49
N VAL A 213 -6.30 -8.11 12.90
CA VAL A 213 -6.40 -9.13 11.84
C VAL A 213 -6.99 -10.43 12.40
N LEU A 214 -6.56 -10.88 13.58
CA LEU A 214 -7.12 -12.08 14.21
C LEU A 214 -8.60 -11.90 14.57
N GLU A 215 -9.00 -10.76 15.11
CA GLU A 215 -10.42 -10.46 15.36
C GLU A 215 -11.24 -10.49 14.07
N PHE A 216 -10.70 -9.90 13.00
CA PHE A 216 -11.33 -9.91 11.70
C PHE A 216 -11.50 -11.33 11.15
N HIS A 217 -10.47 -12.19 11.22
CA HIS A 217 -10.57 -13.57 10.77
C HIS A 217 -11.49 -14.43 11.65
N ASN A 218 -11.36 -14.32 12.97
CA ASN A 218 -12.14 -15.13 13.93
C ASN A 218 -13.63 -14.81 13.90
N SER A 219 -13.98 -13.57 13.54
CA SER A 219 -15.37 -13.15 13.32
C SER A 219 -15.92 -13.53 11.94
N SER A 220 -15.22 -14.37 11.18
CA SER A 220 -15.59 -14.68 9.79
C SER A 220 -15.72 -13.42 8.93
N PHE A 221 -14.76 -12.49 9.09
CA PHE A 221 -14.66 -11.24 8.33
C PHE A 221 -15.75 -10.19 8.61
N GLN A 222 -16.50 -10.37 9.70
CA GLN A 222 -17.61 -9.48 10.07
C GLN A 222 -17.22 -8.38 11.07
N ALA A 223 -16.15 -8.54 11.85
CA ALA A 223 -15.79 -7.58 12.89
C ALA A 223 -15.47 -6.19 12.33
N ASP A 224 -15.99 -5.15 12.98
CA ASP A 224 -15.76 -3.74 12.66
C ASP A 224 -14.38 -3.28 13.12
N VAL A 225 -13.38 -3.77 12.39
CA VAL A 225 -11.96 -3.47 12.57
C VAL A 225 -11.52 -2.33 11.66
N LEU A 226 -12.12 -2.22 10.48
CA LEU A 226 -11.87 -1.12 9.53
C LEU A 226 -12.60 0.16 9.96
N PHE A 227 -12.12 1.30 9.46
CA PHE A 227 -12.69 2.60 9.77
C PHE A 227 -14.11 2.70 9.20
N PRO A 228 -15.13 3.02 10.02
CA PRO A 228 -16.52 2.95 9.60
C PRO A 228 -16.96 4.23 8.88
N GLN A 229 -18.04 4.14 8.10
CA GLN A 229 -18.66 5.31 7.47
C GLN A 229 -19.50 6.14 8.46
N THR A 230 -20.04 5.48 9.49
CA THR A 230 -20.83 6.12 10.54
C THR A 230 -20.40 5.64 11.92
N GLY A 231 -20.63 6.44 12.96
CA GLY A 231 -20.22 6.06 14.31
C GLY A 231 -18.70 6.06 14.47
N ILE A 232 -18.02 7.05 13.89
CA ILE A 232 -16.56 7.16 13.93
C ILE A 232 -16.07 7.37 15.36
N ARG A 233 -16.77 8.19 16.14
CA ARG A 233 -16.39 8.48 17.53
C ARG A 233 -16.35 7.22 18.43
N PRO A 234 -17.41 6.40 18.55
CA PRO A 234 -17.33 5.18 19.36
C PRO A 234 -16.28 4.20 18.82
N TRP A 235 -16.10 4.13 17.50
CA TRP A 235 -15.03 3.32 16.91
C TRP A 235 -13.63 3.79 17.35
N LEU A 236 -13.35 5.09 17.30
CA LEU A 236 -12.08 5.67 17.74
C LEU A 236 -11.82 5.42 19.23
N LEU A 237 -12.81 5.61 20.09
CA LEU A 237 -12.68 5.37 21.52
C LEU A 237 -12.35 3.91 21.83
N LYS A 238 -12.91 2.97 21.06
CA LYS A 238 -12.66 1.54 21.20
C LYS A 238 -11.30 1.12 20.62
N ARG A 239 -10.96 1.59 19.41
CA ARG A 239 -9.83 1.09 18.61
C ARG A 239 -8.56 1.92 18.73
N ARG A 240 -8.69 3.22 18.99
CA ARG A 240 -7.57 4.18 19.04
C ARG A 240 -7.60 5.00 20.34
N PRO A 241 -7.66 4.34 21.52
CA PRO A 241 -7.86 5.02 22.79
C PRO A 241 -6.70 5.95 23.18
N VAL A 242 -5.46 5.60 22.85
CA VAL A 242 -4.29 6.42 23.22
C VAL A 242 -4.24 7.68 22.36
N LEU A 243 -4.49 7.56 21.07
CA LEU A 243 -4.68 8.69 20.16
C LEU A 243 -5.79 9.60 20.69
N CYS A 244 -6.94 9.04 21.06
CA CYS A 244 -8.07 9.83 21.59
C CYS A 244 -7.70 10.66 22.83
N ARG A 245 -6.87 10.14 23.73
CA ARG A 245 -6.38 10.90 24.89
C ARG A 245 -5.48 12.08 24.51
N ASN A 246 -4.78 11.97 23.38
CA ASN A 246 -3.88 13.01 22.87
C ASN A 246 -4.59 14.03 21.97
N LEU A 247 -5.85 13.78 21.59
CA LEU A 247 -6.70 14.79 20.97
C LEU A 247 -7.13 15.77 22.08
N GLU A 248 -6.63 17.02 22.04
CA GLU A 248 -6.75 18.02 23.11
C GLU A 248 -8.19 18.36 23.54
N LYS A 249 -9.18 17.95 22.73
CA LYS A 249 -10.57 17.63 23.06
C LYS A 249 -11.14 17.01 21.79
N LEU A 250 -11.60 15.75 21.82
CA LEU A 250 -12.55 15.28 20.82
C LEU A 250 -13.74 16.24 20.89
N PRO A 251 -13.94 17.12 19.90
CA PRO A 251 -15.00 18.09 20.01
C PRO A 251 -16.30 17.32 20.02
N ASP A 252 -17.34 17.88 20.63
CA ASP A 252 -18.68 17.30 20.60
C ASP A 252 -19.27 17.54 19.20
N LEU A 253 -18.61 16.94 18.21
CA LEU A 253 -18.92 17.05 16.80
C LEU A 253 -20.13 16.17 16.55
N ASN A 254 -21.23 16.82 16.21
CA ASN A 254 -22.49 16.15 15.91
C ASN A 254 -22.47 15.40 14.57
N SER A 255 -21.39 15.50 13.78
CA SER A 255 -21.28 14.80 12.49
C SER A 255 -19.94 14.06 12.31
N ASP A 256 -20.03 12.86 11.74
CA ASP A 256 -18.88 12.04 11.37
C ASP A 256 -17.96 12.77 10.35
N GLU A 257 -18.53 13.58 9.45
CA GLU A 257 -17.76 14.39 8.48
C GLU A 257 -16.88 15.45 9.14
N THR A 258 -17.41 16.18 10.12
CA THR A 258 -16.60 17.17 10.86
C THR A 258 -15.49 16.49 11.66
N LEU A 259 -15.73 15.26 12.14
CA LEU A 259 -14.73 14.49 12.86
C LEU A 259 -13.59 14.04 11.95
N VAL A 260 -13.86 13.62 10.71
CA VAL A 260 -12.82 13.30 9.72
C VAL A 260 -11.94 14.53 9.45
N ASN A 261 -12.54 15.70 9.25
CA ASN A 261 -11.78 16.93 9.05
C ASN A 261 -10.91 17.28 10.26
N TYR A 262 -11.46 17.18 11.47
CA TYR A 262 -10.71 17.40 12.71
C TYR A 262 -9.52 16.43 12.85
N LEU A 263 -9.71 15.15 12.53
CA LEU A 263 -8.64 14.16 12.54
C LEU A 263 -7.54 14.50 11.54
N LEU A 264 -7.89 14.92 10.33
CA LEU A 264 -6.92 15.32 9.31
C LEU A 264 -6.15 16.58 9.72
N ASP A 265 -6.83 17.58 10.29
CA ASP A 265 -6.18 18.78 10.79
C ASP A 265 -5.23 18.48 11.95
N PHE A 266 -5.57 17.52 12.82
CA PHE A 266 -4.71 17.11 13.91
C PHE A 266 -3.52 16.25 13.45
N LEU A 267 -3.76 15.23 12.64
CA LEU A 267 -2.76 14.22 12.27
C LEU A 267 -1.90 14.65 11.09
N HIS A 268 -2.48 15.43 10.18
CA HIS A 268 -2.00 15.60 8.81
C HIS A 268 -2.21 17.03 8.26
N SER A 269 -2.04 18.04 9.12
CA SER A 269 -2.10 19.45 8.70
C SER A 269 -0.94 19.80 7.76
N SER A 270 -1.27 20.49 6.67
CA SER A 270 -0.31 21.07 5.72
C SER A 270 0.13 22.50 6.10
N VAL A 271 -0.41 23.05 7.20
CA VAL A 271 -0.16 24.43 7.64
C VAL A 271 1.32 24.62 7.98
N GLY A 272 1.96 25.61 7.38
CA GLY A 272 3.37 25.95 7.61
C GLY A 272 4.39 25.06 6.87
N MET A 273 3.94 24.13 6.01
CA MET A 273 4.83 23.29 5.22
C MET A 273 5.35 23.99 3.94
N PRO A 274 6.55 23.66 3.45
CA PRO A 274 7.03 24.07 2.13
C PRO A 274 6.08 23.59 1.02
N VAL A 275 5.96 24.38 -0.06
CA VAL A 275 5.03 24.12 -1.19
C VAL A 275 5.10 22.68 -1.71
N GLN A 276 6.32 22.17 -1.94
CA GLN A 276 6.57 20.81 -2.45
C GLN A 276 6.01 19.69 -1.56
N VAL A 277 5.87 19.91 -0.25
CA VAL A 277 5.30 18.94 0.70
C VAL A 277 3.83 19.23 0.92
N LYS A 278 3.45 20.52 0.91
CA LYS A 278 2.07 20.97 1.05
C LYS A 278 1.16 20.34 -0.01
N ASP A 279 1.56 20.34 -1.28
CA ASP A 279 0.73 19.79 -2.37
C ASP A 279 0.44 18.30 -2.17
N ALA A 280 1.42 17.53 -1.70
CA ALA A 280 1.24 16.11 -1.37
C ALA A 280 0.29 15.90 -0.18
N TYR A 281 0.39 16.74 0.85
CA TYR A 281 -0.52 16.70 2.00
C TYR A 281 -1.95 17.09 1.61
N ASP A 282 -2.10 18.16 0.85
CA ASP A 282 -3.41 18.67 0.41
C ASP A 282 -4.10 17.65 -0.51
N HIS A 283 -3.35 17.02 -1.44
CA HIS A 283 -3.87 15.94 -2.27
C HIS A 283 -4.33 14.75 -1.42
N ALA A 284 -3.50 14.27 -0.49
CA ALA A 284 -3.86 13.15 0.37
C ALA A 284 -5.08 13.47 1.26
N ASN A 285 -5.14 14.67 1.83
CA ASN A 285 -6.26 15.12 2.65
C ASN A 285 -7.55 15.21 1.83
N SER A 286 -7.48 15.70 0.59
CA SER A 286 -8.64 15.72 -0.32
C SER A 286 -9.16 14.31 -0.61
N THR A 287 -8.26 13.38 -0.95
CA THR A 287 -8.61 11.98 -1.21
C THR A 287 -9.22 11.31 0.01
N ILE A 288 -8.67 11.53 1.21
CA ILE A 288 -9.22 10.97 2.45
C ILE A 288 -10.58 11.59 2.79
N ARG A 289 -10.81 12.89 2.54
CA ARG A 289 -12.14 13.48 2.76
C ARG A 289 -13.21 12.83 1.88
N ASN A 290 -12.88 12.55 0.62
CA ASN A 290 -13.78 11.87 -0.30
C ASN A 290 -13.96 10.37 0.04
N HIS A 291 -12.95 9.77 0.68
CA HIS A 291 -12.93 8.35 1.03
C HIS A 291 -12.35 8.15 2.45
N PRO A 292 -13.14 8.43 3.51
CA PRO A 292 -12.65 8.47 4.89
C PRO A 292 -11.97 7.20 5.38
N GLN A 293 -12.37 6.03 4.85
CA GLN A 293 -11.78 4.75 5.21
C GLN A 293 -10.27 4.66 4.95
N LEU A 294 -9.75 5.48 4.02
CA LEU A 294 -8.32 5.54 3.70
C LEU A 294 -7.47 6.09 4.86
N ILE A 295 -8.08 6.72 5.87
CA ILE A 295 -7.35 7.21 7.05
C ILE A 295 -6.86 6.07 7.97
N TRP A 296 -7.40 4.86 7.83
CA TRP A 296 -7.18 3.76 8.78
C TRP A 296 -5.70 3.43 9.04
N PRO A 297 -4.81 3.31 8.02
CA PRO A 297 -3.39 3.04 8.27
C PRO A 297 -2.70 4.18 9.03
N MET A 298 -3.10 5.43 8.76
CA MET A 298 -2.57 6.60 9.46
C MET A 298 -2.96 6.58 10.95
N LEU A 299 -4.21 6.23 11.26
CA LEU A 299 -4.69 6.11 12.64
C LEU A 299 -3.98 4.99 13.40
N LEU A 300 -3.78 3.83 12.78
CA LEU A 300 -3.03 2.71 13.39
C LEU A 300 -1.60 3.14 13.75
N ARG A 301 -0.90 3.79 12.82
CA ARG A 301 0.45 4.31 13.07
C ARG A 301 0.47 5.41 14.13
N ALA A 302 -0.55 6.27 14.17
CA ALA A 302 -0.64 7.33 15.16
C ALA A 302 -0.81 6.74 16.57
N GLU A 303 -1.74 5.79 16.74
CA GLU A 303 -1.94 5.05 17.99
C GLU A 303 -0.64 4.40 18.47
N ALA A 304 0.03 3.62 17.60
CA ALA A 304 1.27 2.94 17.93
C ALA A 304 2.38 3.92 18.33
N TRP A 305 2.45 5.09 17.69
CA TRP A 305 3.43 6.12 18.03
C TRP A 305 3.18 6.72 19.41
N TYR A 306 1.92 7.09 19.72
CA TYR A 306 1.59 7.64 21.04
C TYR A 306 1.78 6.60 22.15
N MET A 307 1.39 5.34 21.93
CA MET A 307 1.67 4.22 22.86
C MET A 307 3.17 4.05 23.12
N THR A 308 3.97 4.12 22.05
CA THR A 308 5.44 4.04 22.17
C THR A 308 5.96 5.21 23.00
N ARG A 309 5.49 6.43 22.77
CA ARG A 309 5.91 7.60 23.56
C ARG A 309 5.50 7.53 25.02
N GLU A 310 4.27 7.11 25.33
CA GLU A 310 3.82 6.91 26.72
C GLU A 310 4.71 5.88 27.44
N HIS A 311 5.06 4.79 26.75
CA HIS A 311 5.98 3.77 27.28
C HIS A 311 7.39 4.32 27.53
N PHE A 312 7.94 5.13 26.63
CA PHE A 312 9.24 5.75 26.90
C PHE A 312 9.13 6.80 28.00
N ALA A 313 8.13 7.68 27.99
CA ALA A 313 7.93 8.71 29.02
C ALA A 313 7.84 8.11 30.44
N SER A 314 7.16 6.97 30.62
CA SER A 314 7.10 6.27 31.91
C SER A 314 8.44 5.66 32.36
N ASN A 315 9.37 5.45 31.43
CA ASN A 315 10.73 4.94 31.67
C ASN A 315 11.82 6.02 31.77
N TRP A 316 11.51 7.29 31.48
CA TRP A 316 12.46 8.42 31.52
C TRP A 316 12.84 8.87 32.95
N GLY A 317 12.36 8.17 33.98
CA GLY A 317 12.63 8.45 35.38
C GLY A 317 13.38 7.36 36.14
N GLY A 318 14.02 6.41 35.44
CA GLY A 318 14.88 5.37 36.01
C GLY A 318 14.56 4.97 37.45
N LYS A 319 13.72 3.95 37.64
CA LYS A 319 13.85 3.10 38.84
C LYS A 319 15.21 2.40 38.75
N ARG A 320 16.29 3.13 39.07
CA ARG A 320 17.58 2.54 39.38
C ARG A 320 17.41 1.84 40.72
N GLU A 321 16.99 0.59 40.69
CA GLU A 321 17.20 -0.27 41.86
C GLU A 321 18.71 -0.42 42.07
N ARG A 322 19.18 0.20 43.15
CA ARG A 322 20.49 -0.05 43.79
C ARG A 322 21.74 0.22 42.93
N SER A 323 22.18 1.47 42.92
CA SER A 323 23.61 1.78 43.08
C SER A 323 23.80 2.41 44.46
N GLY A 324 23.74 1.56 45.49
CA GLY A 324 24.10 1.95 46.85
C GLY A 324 25.58 2.33 46.91
N ARG A 325 25.83 3.42 47.63
CA ARG A 325 27.16 3.84 48.12
C ARG A 325 27.98 2.62 48.56
N LYS A 326 29.19 2.50 48.03
CA LYS A 326 30.33 1.99 48.77
C LYS A 326 31.38 3.08 48.80
#